data_AF-A0A496N301-F1
#
_entry.id   AF-A0A496N301-F1
#
_cell.length_a   1.000
_cell.length_b   1.000
_cell.length_c   1.000
_cell.angle_alpha   90.00
_cell.angle_beta   90.00
_cell.angle_gamma   90.00
#
_symmetry.space_group_name_H-M   'P 1'
#
loop_
_entity.id
_entity.type
_entity.pdbx_description
1 polymer ?
#
loop_
_entity_poly.entity_id
_entity_poly.type
_entity_poly.pdbx_seq_one_letter_code
_entity_poly.pdbx_strand_id
1 'polypeptide(L)'
;MQRSDGLFSALAEVSRRDFMKLCTALAATMGLSSKAGAEMTAALTEPKRPPVLWIGAQECTGCTESLLRATHPTVENLVLEMISLEYHETLSAAFGEQAEDNKHNAIKQYYGKYVLVVDGSIPVKDGGVYCMV
;
A
#
# COMPACT_ATOMS: atom_id res chain seq x y z
N MET A 1 25.87 0.42 9.23
CA MET A 1 25.86 -0.01 7.82
C MET A 1 26.77 -1.22 7.65
N GLN A 2 26.33 -2.37 8.18
CA GLN A 2 26.94 -3.69 8.03
C GLN A 2 25.98 -4.68 8.72
N ARG A 3 25.73 -5.84 8.09
CA ARG A 3 24.96 -7.00 8.58
C ARG A 3 23.52 -7.15 8.09
N SER A 4 23.30 -7.02 6.77
CA SER A 4 22.13 -7.58 6.06
C SER A 4 22.52 -8.59 4.96
N ASP A 5 23.78 -8.60 4.52
CA ASP A 5 24.20 -9.31 3.30
C ASP A 5 24.26 -10.85 3.43
N GLY A 6 24.41 -11.36 4.66
CA GLY A 6 24.50 -12.81 4.90
C GLY A 6 23.16 -13.54 4.82
N LEU A 7 22.06 -12.89 5.21
CA LEU A 7 20.72 -13.51 5.16
C LEU A 7 20.18 -13.52 3.72
N PHE A 8 20.38 -12.44 2.97
CA PHE A 8 19.95 -12.34 1.58
C PHE A 8 20.78 -13.23 0.63
N SER A 9 22.08 -13.43 0.90
CA SER A 9 22.92 -14.36 0.13
C SER A 9 22.52 -15.83 0.33
N ALA A 10 22.10 -16.22 1.55
CA ALA A 10 21.58 -17.56 1.82
C ALA A 10 20.20 -17.83 1.16
N LEU A 11 19.44 -16.78 0.87
CA LEU A 11 18.14 -16.88 0.18
C LEU A 11 18.27 -16.96 -1.34
N ALA A 12 19.44 -16.61 -1.91
CA ALA A 12 19.70 -16.70 -3.36
C ALA A 12 19.72 -18.16 -3.87
N GLU A 13 19.88 -19.15 -2.99
CA GLU A 13 19.90 -20.59 -3.33
C GLU A 13 18.65 -21.38 -2.87
N VAL A 14 17.56 -20.71 -2.50
CA VAL A 14 16.33 -21.43 -2.08
C VAL A 14 15.52 -21.85 -3.30
N SER A 15 15.45 -23.17 -3.56
CA SER A 15 14.57 -23.70 -4.59
C SER A 15 13.09 -23.51 -4.22
N ARG A 16 12.20 -23.35 -5.21
CA ARG A 16 10.73 -23.29 -4.99
C ARG A 16 10.24 -24.42 -4.07
N ARG A 17 10.84 -25.60 -4.18
CA ARG A 17 10.47 -26.78 -3.38
C ARG A 17 10.85 -26.59 -1.92
N ASP A 18 12.02 -26.03 -1.64
CA ASP A 18 12.49 -25.83 -0.26
C ASP A 18 11.74 -24.69 0.41
N PHE A 19 11.34 -23.66 -0.35
CA PHE A 19 10.43 -22.63 0.13
C PHE A 19 9.05 -23.18 0.51
N MET A 20 8.46 -24.05 -0.33
CA MET A 20 7.18 -24.71 -0.03
C MET A 20 7.26 -25.59 1.22
N LYS A 21 8.37 -26.33 1.40
CA LYS A 21 8.61 -27.14 2.60
C LYS A 21 8.69 -26.27 3.85
N LEU A 22 9.39 -25.13 3.78
CA LEU A 22 9.47 -24.18 4.89
C LEU A 22 8.09 -23.66 5.28
N CYS A 23 7.28 -23.19 4.31
CA CYS A 23 5.93 -22.70 4.58
C CYS A 23 5.04 -23.78 5.19
N THR A 24 5.14 -25.01 4.69
CA THR A 24 4.36 -26.16 5.22
C THR A 24 4.80 -26.54 6.62
N ALA A 25 6.11 -26.52 6.89
CA ALA A 25 6.65 -26.75 8.23
C ALA A 25 6.18 -25.68 9.22
N LEU A 26 6.19 -24.40 8.82
CA LEU A 26 5.70 -23.28 9.64
C LEU A 26 4.20 -23.40 9.92
N ALA A 27 3.39 -23.74 8.91
CA ALA A 27 1.97 -23.98 9.09
C ALA A 27 1.71 -25.11 10.09
N ALA A 28 2.49 -26.19 10.01
CA ALA A 28 2.38 -27.34 10.90
C ALA A 28 2.77 -27.00 12.35
N THR A 29 3.82 -26.20 12.58
CA THR A 29 4.20 -25.76 13.94
C THR A 29 3.15 -24.85 14.56
N MET A 30 2.41 -24.10 13.74
CA MET A 30 1.27 -23.28 14.16
C MET A 30 -0.02 -24.09 14.34
N GLY A 31 -0.02 -25.41 14.08
CA GLY A 31 -1.21 -26.26 14.17
C GLY A 31 -2.26 -25.97 13.09
N LEU A 32 -1.87 -25.31 11.99
CA LEU A 32 -2.77 -24.96 10.89
C LEU A 32 -2.98 -26.16 9.95
N SER A 33 -4.08 -26.13 9.20
CA SER A 33 -4.43 -27.19 8.25
C SER A 33 -3.36 -27.38 7.16
N SER A 34 -3.34 -28.55 6.51
CA SER A 34 -2.44 -28.84 5.39
C SER A 34 -2.57 -27.87 4.21
N LYS A 35 -3.71 -27.17 4.09
CA LYS A 35 -3.94 -26.12 3.10
C LYS A 35 -3.22 -24.81 3.44
N ALA A 36 -2.98 -24.54 4.72
CA ALA A 36 -2.36 -23.30 5.18
C ALA A 36 -0.92 -23.13 4.69
N GLY A 37 -0.17 -24.23 4.49
CA GLY A 37 1.17 -24.16 3.90
C GLY A 37 1.17 -23.54 2.50
N ALA A 38 0.19 -23.88 1.66
CA ALA A 38 0.05 -23.32 0.32
C ALA A 38 -0.45 -21.86 0.36
N GLU A 39 -1.38 -21.53 1.26
CA GLU A 39 -1.87 -20.16 1.45
C GLU A 39 -0.75 -19.24 1.98
N MET A 40 0.10 -19.73 2.89
CA MET A 40 1.28 -19.01 3.37
C MET A 40 2.30 -18.81 2.26
N THR A 41 2.60 -19.82 1.45
CA THR A 41 3.47 -19.63 0.29
C THR A 41 2.92 -18.54 -0.63
N ALA A 42 1.64 -18.62 -1.00
CA ALA A 42 1.02 -17.65 -1.90
C ALA A 42 1.11 -16.22 -1.35
N ALA A 43 0.77 -16.03 -0.07
CA ALA A 43 0.83 -14.74 0.60
C ALA A 43 2.26 -14.17 0.67
N LEU A 44 3.26 -15.04 0.91
CA LEU A 44 4.66 -14.62 0.99
C LEU A 44 5.27 -14.35 -0.39
N THR A 45 4.75 -14.97 -1.45
CA THR A 45 5.23 -14.75 -2.84
C THR A 45 4.52 -13.61 -3.55
N GLU A 46 3.36 -13.16 -3.04
CA GLU A 46 2.57 -12.09 -3.64
C GLU A 46 2.07 -11.10 -2.56
N PRO A 47 2.98 -10.39 -1.87
CA PRO A 47 2.57 -9.39 -0.89
C PRO A 47 1.89 -8.22 -1.61
N LYS A 48 0.56 -8.21 -1.60
CA LYS A 48 -0.23 -7.08 -2.09
C LYS A 48 -0.20 -5.98 -1.03
N ARG A 49 0.35 -4.82 -1.40
CA ARG A 49 0.39 -3.63 -0.55
C ARG A 49 -1.05 -3.11 -0.31
N PRO A 50 -1.42 -2.71 0.91
CA PRO A 50 -2.75 -2.17 1.19
C PRO A 50 -3.03 -0.91 0.34
N PRO A 51 -4.18 -0.84 -0.34
CA PRO A 51 -4.53 0.30 -1.18
C PRO A 51 -4.96 1.51 -0.33
N VAL A 52 -4.53 2.70 -0.72
CA VAL A 52 -4.85 3.97 -0.07
C VAL A 52 -5.34 4.96 -1.11
N LEU A 53 -6.48 5.62 -0.84
CA LEU A 53 -6.94 6.79 -1.56
C LEU A 53 -6.81 8.02 -0.67
N TRP A 54 -6.17 9.07 -1.17
CA TRP A 54 -5.97 10.34 -0.46
C TRP A 54 -6.66 11.48 -1.20
N ILE A 55 -7.64 12.13 -0.56
CA ILE A 55 -8.43 13.21 -1.15
C ILE A 55 -8.17 14.51 -0.38
N GLY A 56 -7.79 15.57 -1.10
CA GLY A 56 -7.73 16.93 -0.57
C GLY A 56 -9.10 17.60 -0.64
N ALA A 57 -9.43 18.43 0.35
CA ALA A 57 -10.63 19.25 0.39
C ALA A 57 -10.26 20.74 0.46
N GLN A 58 -10.30 21.34 1.65
CA GLN A 58 -9.74 22.68 1.88
C GLN A 58 -8.43 22.55 2.63
N GLU A 59 -7.44 21.96 1.98
CA GLU A 59 -6.12 21.74 2.55
C GLU A 59 -5.14 22.86 2.20
N CYS A 60 -4.04 22.90 2.94
CA CYS A 60 -2.86 23.70 2.62
C CYS A 60 -1.69 22.84 2.09
N THR A 61 -1.94 21.55 1.85
CA THR A 61 -0.95 20.53 1.45
C THR A 61 0.13 20.25 2.51
N GLY A 62 0.06 20.91 3.67
CA GLY A 62 0.99 20.73 4.78
C GLY A 62 1.02 19.29 5.33
N CYS A 63 -0.12 18.59 5.36
CA CYS A 63 -0.16 17.20 5.81
C CYS A 63 0.55 16.27 4.82
N THR A 64 0.41 16.51 3.51
CA THR A 64 1.21 15.80 2.49
C THR A 64 2.69 16.12 2.61
N GLU A 65 3.06 17.39 2.75
CA GLU A 65 4.45 17.84 2.93
C GLU A 65 5.12 17.24 4.17
N SER A 66 4.34 16.87 5.18
CA SER A 66 4.83 16.16 6.37
C SER A 66 5.40 14.78 6.02
N LEU A 67 4.87 14.09 5.00
CA LEU A 67 5.38 12.79 4.55
C LEU A 67 6.79 12.91 3.99
N LEU A 68 7.13 14.04 3.37
CA LEU A 68 8.49 14.31 2.87
C LEU A 68 9.53 14.46 3.99
N ARG A 69 9.09 14.66 5.24
CA ARG A 69 9.97 14.76 6.42
C ARG A 69 9.98 13.48 7.25
N ALA A 70 9.15 12.50 6.90
CA ALA A 70 9.13 11.22 7.59
C ALA A 70 10.43 10.44 7.32
N THR A 71 10.96 9.80 8.35
CA THR A 71 12.17 8.97 8.24
C THR A 71 11.88 7.48 8.36
N HIS A 72 10.82 7.08 9.08
CA HIS A 72 10.50 5.69 9.41
C HIS A 72 8.99 5.44 9.27
N PRO A 73 8.47 5.29 8.03
CA PRO A 73 9.17 5.19 6.74
C PRO A 73 9.53 6.55 6.13
N THR A 74 10.42 6.57 5.13
CA THR A 74 10.51 7.69 4.17
C THR A 74 9.36 7.61 3.15
N VAL A 75 9.09 8.70 2.43
CA VAL A 75 7.96 8.75 1.46
C VAL A 75 8.11 7.71 0.34
N GLU A 76 9.33 7.50 -0.16
CA GLU A 76 9.62 6.52 -1.19
C GLU A 76 9.38 5.09 -0.71
N ASN A 77 9.80 4.75 0.51
CA ASN A 77 9.55 3.43 1.09
C ASN A 77 8.06 3.24 1.40
N LEU A 78 7.36 4.30 1.82
CA LEU A 78 5.92 4.26 2.03
C LEU A 78 5.18 3.85 0.74
N VAL A 79 5.42 4.56 -0.37
CA VAL A 79 4.68 4.36 -1.63
C VAL A 79 5.20 3.19 -2.48
N LEU A 80 6.42 2.71 -2.28
CA LEU A 80 7.00 1.60 -3.04
C LEU A 80 6.91 0.26 -2.30
N GLU A 81 7.04 0.26 -0.96
CA GLU A 81 7.18 -0.98 -0.19
C GLU A 81 5.98 -1.25 0.74
N MET A 82 5.38 -0.21 1.33
CA MET A 82 4.39 -0.42 2.39
C MET A 82 2.93 -0.32 1.94
N ILE A 83 2.57 0.69 1.15
CA ILE A 83 1.20 0.90 0.68
C ILE A 83 1.17 0.99 -0.85
N SER A 84 -0.01 0.74 -1.43
CA SER A 84 -0.32 1.13 -2.81
C SER A 84 -1.09 2.45 -2.76
N LEU A 85 -0.43 3.56 -3.07
CA LEU A 85 -1.08 4.87 -3.11
C LEU A 85 -1.80 5.02 -4.45
N GLU A 86 -3.07 4.61 -4.48
CA GLU A 86 -3.88 4.49 -5.70
C GLU A 86 -4.40 5.84 -6.22
N TYR A 87 -4.59 6.81 -5.32
CA TYR A 87 -4.98 8.17 -5.68
C TYR A 87 -4.37 9.17 -4.72
N HIS A 88 -3.64 10.15 -5.26
CA HIS A 88 -3.13 11.31 -4.53
C HIS A 88 -2.75 12.40 -5.55
N GLU A 89 -3.47 13.53 -5.55
CA GLU A 89 -3.33 14.55 -6.61
C GLU A 89 -1.93 15.16 -6.71
N THR A 90 -1.27 15.44 -5.58
CA THR A 90 0.09 16.01 -5.55
C THR A 90 1.17 15.12 -6.18
N LEU A 91 1.00 13.79 -6.15
CA LEU A 91 2.03 12.82 -6.58
C LEU A 91 1.62 12.01 -7.82
N SER A 92 0.36 12.10 -8.24
CA SER A 92 -0.16 11.38 -9.40
C SER A 92 0.54 11.83 -10.68
N ALA A 93 0.98 10.86 -11.48
CA ALA A 93 1.50 11.14 -12.82
C ALA A 93 0.36 11.45 -13.82
N ALA A 94 -0.81 10.84 -13.62
CA ALA A 94 -2.01 11.13 -14.40
C ALA A 94 -2.67 12.42 -13.90
N PHE A 95 -3.33 13.16 -14.80
CA PHE A 95 -4.04 14.40 -14.51
C PHE A 95 -5.39 14.42 -15.24
N GLY A 96 -6.29 15.32 -14.84
CA GLY A 96 -7.61 15.47 -15.48
C GLY A 96 -8.41 14.16 -15.51
N GLU A 97 -9.00 13.85 -16.66
CA GLU A 97 -9.85 12.66 -16.85
C GLU A 97 -9.13 11.35 -16.52
N GLN A 98 -7.84 11.23 -16.83
CA GLN A 98 -7.09 10.01 -16.53
C GLN A 98 -6.91 9.80 -15.01
N ALA A 99 -6.73 10.88 -14.25
CA ALA A 99 -6.65 10.80 -12.79
C ALA A 99 -8.01 10.40 -12.19
N GLU A 100 -9.09 10.99 -12.71
CA GLU A 100 -10.46 10.64 -12.32
C GLU A 100 -10.79 9.18 -12.64
N ASP A 101 -10.45 8.70 -13.83
CA ASP A 101 -10.63 7.29 -14.21
C ASP A 101 -9.86 6.36 -13.27
N ASN A 102 -8.61 6.69 -12.94
CA ASN A 102 -7.81 5.93 -11.97
C ASN A 102 -8.48 5.88 -10.59
N LYS A 103 -9.02 7.01 -10.10
CA LYS A 103 -9.80 7.06 -8.85
C LYS A 103 -11.01 6.13 -8.90
N HIS A 104 -11.82 6.22 -9.96
CA HIS A 104 -13.01 5.38 -10.11
C HIS A 104 -12.65 3.89 -10.21
N ASN A 105 -11.58 3.56 -10.92
CA ASN A 105 -11.09 2.18 -11.06
C ASN A 105 -10.60 1.65 -9.71
N ALA A 106 -9.82 2.43 -8.95
CA ALA A 106 -9.33 2.05 -7.63
C ALA A 106 -10.48 1.82 -6.63
N ILE A 107 -11.49 2.71 -6.60
CA ILE A 107 -12.66 2.54 -5.74
C ILE A 107 -13.40 1.23 -6.04
N LYS A 108 -13.60 0.90 -7.33
CA LYS A 108 -14.27 -0.34 -7.75
C LYS A 108 -13.43 -1.57 -7.42
N GLN A 109 -12.14 -1.55 -7.75
CA GLN A 109 -11.23 -2.69 -7.59
C GLN A 109 -10.98 -3.04 -6.11
N TYR A 110 -10.90 -2.02 -5.25
CA TYR A 110 -10.52 -2.17 -3.85
C TYR A 110 -11.67 -1.90 -2.87
N TYR A 111 -12.92 -1.94 -3.34
CA TYR A 111 -14.10 -1.69 -2.50
C TYR A 111 -14.07 -2.53 -1.21
N GLY A 112 -14.21 -1.85 -0.07
CA GLY A 112 -14.16 -2.46 1.26
C GLY A 112 -12.75 -2.88 1.75
N LYS A 113 -11.69 -2.56 0.99
CA LYS A 113 -10.30 -2.92 1.31
C LYS A 113 -9.35 -1.74 1.43
N TYR A 114 -9.70 -0.58 0.85
CA TYR A 114 -8.83 0.59 0.88
C TYR A 114 -8.99 1.41 2.16
N VAL A 115 -7.90 2.08 2.54
CA VAL A 115 -7.92 3.16 3.53
C VAL A 115 -8.19 4.47 2.80
N LEU A 116 -9.18 5.23 3.27
CA LEU A 116 -9.42 6.59 2.81
C LEU A 116 -8.74 7.58 3.77
N VAL A 117 -7.90 8.44 3.21
CA VAL A 117 -7.30 9.58 3.91
C VAL A 117 -7.90 10.86 3.33
N VAL A 118 -8.29 11.79 4.19
CA VAL A 118 -8.80 13.11 3.79
C VAL A 118 -7.97 14.17 4.50
N ASP A 119 -7.49 15.17 3.74
CA ASP A 119 -6.85 16.37 4.28
C ASP A 119 -7.71 17.61 3.98
N GLY A 120 -7.69 18.58 4.89
CA GLY A 120 -8.47 19.81 4.79
C GLY A 120 -9.90 19.70 5.34
N SER A 121 -10.52 20.86 5.57
CA SER A 121 -11.92 20.92 6.02
C SER A 121 -12.91 20.70 4.88
N ILE A 122 -14.11 20.20 5.19
CA ILE A 122 -15.20 20.05 4.24
C ILE A 122 -16.12 21.27 4.33
N PRO A 123 -16.12 22.19 3.36
CA PRO A 123 -16.98 23.37 3.41
C PRO A 123 -18.41 22.99 3.07
N VAL A 124 -19.32 23.01 4.04
CA VAL A 124 -20.72 22.63 3.82
C VAL A 124 -21.65 23.81 3.52
N LYS A 125 -21.16 25.05 3.68
CA LYS A 125 -21.97 26.26 3.45
C LYS A 125 -22.29 26.41 1.95
N ASP A 126 -23.44 27.01 1.67
CA ASP A 126 -23.88 27.37 0.31
C ASP A 126 -23.88 26.18 -0.67
N GLY A 127 -24.21 24.99 -0.17
CA GLY A 127 -24.29 23.77 -0.97
C GLY A 127 -22.94 23.15 -1.32
N GLY A 128 -21.85 23.55 -0.65
CA GLY A 128 -20.53 22.94 -0.83
C GLY A 128 -19.68 23.55 -1.96
N VAL A 129 -20.12 24.66 -2.55
CA VAL A 129 -19.48 25.27 -3.73
C VAL A 129 -18.06 25.83 -3.49
N TYR A 130 -17.59 25.87 -2.24
CA TYR A 130 -16.30 26.45 -1.86
C TYR A 130 -15.10 25.51 -2.07
N CYS A 131 -15.34 24.26 -2.44
CA CYS A 131 -14.32 23.32 -2.90
C CYS A 131 -14.95 22.46 -4.00
N MET A 132 -14.58 22.73 -5.26
CA MET A 132 -15.06 21.99 -6.43
C MET A 132 -13.83 21.50 -7.21
N VAL A 133 -13.79 20.20 -7.44
CA VAL A 133 -12.72 19.47 -8.14
C VAL A 133 -13.32 18.85 -9.40
#